data_AF-A0A919KDW7-F1
#
_entry.id   AF-A0A919KDW7-F1
#
_cell.length_a   1.000
_cell.length_b   1.000
_cell.length_c   1.000
_cell.angle_alpha   90.00
_cell.angle_beta   90.00
_cell.angle_gamma   90.00
#
_symmetry.space_group_name_H-M   'P 1'
#
loop_
_entity.id
_entity.type
_entity.pdbx_description
1 polymer ?
#
loop_
_entity_poly.entity_id
_entity_poly.type
_entity_poly.pdbx_seq_one_letter_code
_entity_poly.pdbx_strand_id
1 'polypeptide(L)'
;MSGTGIEAAQILVALILLAVLALGGMAVFAGRRSPAAPEPEVAPEVVELESGAGEVWAAAQRAAQAADAARERATEAADERDQAEQHYQQAKWDAWTGPKDEGRTLVERAALEAYRRGDISVDQLNRIWAHTRPGEAEIEQLDQEIAEAKLRYAEALAGVVEERRAAHVAEVAAEVLAEEARIAESEAVAARIEAEAAAGLSGLLHGPGDAPGPSARV
;
A
#
# COMPACT_ATOMS: atom_id res chain seq x y z
N MET A 1 12.98 18.86 -13.98
CA MET A 1 13.61 17.56 -14.34
C MET A 1 14.83 17.33 -13.45
N SER A 2 14.63 16.76 -12.26
CA SER A 2 15.70 16.32 -11.33
C SER A 2 15.08 15.70 -10.07
N GLY A 3 14.22 14.69 -10.23
CA GLY A 3 13.54 13.99 -9.12
C GLY A 3 13.88 12.50 -9.00
N THR A 4 14.31 11.87 -10.10
CA THR A 4 14.54 10.41 -10.17
C THR A 4 15.75 9.92 -9.37
N GLY A 5 16.67 10.81 -8.97
CA GLY A 5 17.85 10.43 -8.20
C GLY A 5 17.57 10.16 -6.72
N ILE A 6 16.54 10.80 -6.14
CA ILE A 6 16.22 10.68 -4.72
C ILE A 6 15.36 9.43 -4.46
N GLU A 7 14.41 9.14 -5.35
CA GLU A 7 13.58 7.93 -5.28
C GLU A 7 14.42 6.66 -5.54
N ALA A 8 15.33 6.70 -6.51
CA ALA A 8 16.27 5.59 -6.74
C ALA A 8 17.20 5.38 -5.53
N ALA A 9 17.62 6.46 -4.86
CA ALA A 9 18.42 6.36 -3.64
C ALA A 9 17.61 5.78 -2.47
N GLN A 10 16.33 6.13 -2.33
CA GLN A 10 15.45 5.58 -1.29
C GLN A 10 15.17 4.10 -1.49
N ILE A 11 14.91 3.66 -2.73
CA ILE A 11 14.72 2.23 -3.07
C ILE A 11 16.01 1.45 -2.83
N LEU A 12 17.17 2.00 -3.19
CA LEU A 12 18.46 1.39 -2.93
C LEU A 12 18.75 1.26 -1.42
N VAL A 13 18.41 2.27 -0.62
CA VAL A 13 18.53 2.23 0.84
C VAL A 13 17.59 1.21 1.46
N ALA A 14 16.35 1.12 0.98
CA ALA A 14 15.39 0.11 1.44
C ALA A 14 15.88 -1.31 1.12
N LEU A 15 16.41 -1.54 -0.08
CA LEU A 15 16.99 -2.83 -0.48
C LEU A 15 18.25 -3.18 0.31
N ILE A 16 19.12 -2.20 0.60
CA ILE A 16 20.31 -2.40 1.43
C ILE A 16 19.91 -2.71 2.87
N LEU A 17 18.91 -2.03 3.43
CA LEU A 17 18.40 -2.32 4.78
C LEU A 17 17.78 -3.72 4.85
N LEU A 18 17.07 -4.14 3.81
CA LEU A 18 16.47 -5.47 3.72
C LEU A 18 17.56 -6.56 3.58
N ALA A 19 18.61 -6.30 2.80
CA ALA A 19 19.78 -7.18 2.69
C ALA A 19 20.61 -7.25 3.99
N VAL A 20 20.76 -6.14 4.71
CA VAL A 20 21.45 -6.09 6.02
C VAL A 20 20.63 -6.75 7.11
N LEU A 21 19.29 -6.71 7.06
CA LEU A 21 18.43 -7.48 7.96
C LEU A 21 18.50 -8.98 7.66
N ALA A 22 18.49 -9.36 6.38
CA ALA A 22 18.63 -10.75 5.95
C ALA A 22 20.01 -11.35 6.27
N LEU A 23 21.09 -10.55 6.22
CA LEU A 23 22.46 -11.00 6.50
C LEU A 23 22.90 -10.78 7.96
N GLY A 24 22.34 -9.79 8.65
CA GLY A 24 22.68 -9.43 10.03
C GLY A 24 22.09 -10.34 11.09
N GLY A 25 21.04 -11.11 10.76
CA GLY A 25 20.43 -12.11 11.64
C GLY A 25 21.36 -13.26 12.02
N MET A 26 22.36 -13.59 11.19
CA MET A 26 23.28 -14.71 11.47
C MET A 26 24.41 -14.41 12.48
N ALA A 27 24.67 -13.15 12.84
CA ALA A 27 25.90 -12.80 13.56
C ALA A 27 25.80 -12.70 15.10
N VAL A 28 24.59 -12.71 15.68
CA VAL A 28 24.41 -12.37 17.12
C VAL A 28 24.39 -13.58 18.06
N PHE A 29 24.28 -14.82 17.57
CA PHE A 29 24.10 -16.00 18.42
C PHE A 29 25.36 -16.84 18.74
N ALA A 30 26.57 -16.29 18.55
CA ALA A 30 27.81 -17.02 18.84
C ALA A 30 28.30 -16.90 20.31
N GLY A 31 27.61 -16.17 21.20
CA GLY A 31 28.20 -15.77 22.48
C GLY A 31 27.26 -15.74 23.67
N ARG A 32 26.75 -16.89 24.13
CA ARG A 32 26.34 -17.11 25.54
C ARG A 32 25.99 -18.60 25.80
N ARG A 33 27.00 -19.41 26.12
CA ARG A 33 26.80 -20.73 26.77
C ARG A 33 26.88 -20.54 28.29
N SER A 34 25.78 -20.83 28.97
CA SER A 34 25.72 -21.08 30.42
C SER A 34 25.31 -22.55 30.61
N PRO A 35 25.94 -23.33 31.50
CA PRO A 35 25.66 -24.75 31.60
C PRO A 35 24.45 -25.00 32.50
N ALA A 36 23.37 -25.55 31.93
CA ALA A 36 22.25 -26.11 32.67
C ALA A 36 21.96 -27.54 32.18
N ALA A 37 21.37 -28.33 33.08
CA ALA A 37 21.16 -29.79 33.10
C ALA A 37 20.73 -30.47 31.78
N PRO A 38 20.94 -31.80 31.63
CA PRO A 38 20.62 -32.52 30.40
C PRO A 38 19.09 -32.63 30.24
N GLU A 39 18.54 -31.72 29.45
CA GLU A 39 17.24 -31.88 28.81
C GLU A 39 17.35 -32.92 27.67
N PRO A 40 16.24 -33.59 27.28
CA PRO A 40 16.25 -34.47 26.12
C PRO A 40 16.84 -33.69 24.94
N GLU A 41 17.91 -34.24 24.36
CA GLU A 41 18.73 -33.60 23.33
C GLU A 41 17.91 -33.51 22.03
N VAL A 42 16.98 -32.56 21.97
CA VAL A 42 16.39 -32.11 20.71
C VAL A 42 17.57 -31.56 19.92
N ALA A 43 17.82 -32.17 18.75
CA ALA A 43 18.94 -31.77 17.92
C ALA A 43 18.88 -30.25 17.70
N PRO A 44 19.98 -29.50 17.92
CA PRO A 44 20.00 -28.04 17.86
C PRO A 44 19.44 -27.49 16.53
N GLU A 45 19.53 -28.29 15.46
CA GLU A 45 18.97 -28.00 14.13
C GLU A 45 17.43 -27.86 14.13
N VAL A 46 16.69 -28.62 14.94
CA VAL A 46 15.22 -28.52 15.02
C VAL A 46 14.79 -27.21 15.68
N VAL A 47 15.51 -26.79 16.73
CA VAL A 47 15.25 -25.53 17.44
C VAL A 47 15.53 -24.33 16.55
N GLU A 48 16.59 -24.40 15.74
CA GLU A 48 16.90 -23.36 14.74
C GLU A 48 15.81 -23.24 13.67
N LEU A 49 15.30 -24.37 13.17
CA LEU A 49 14.20 -24.40 12.18
C LEU A 49 12.87 -23.87 12.75
N GLU A 50 12.51 -24.26 13.98
CA GLU A 50 11.30 -23.73 14.64
C GLU A 50 11.39 -22.23 14.91
N SER A 51 12.56 -21.74 15.35
CA SER A 51 12.81 -20.30 15.50
C SER A 51 12.73 -19.57 14.16
N GLY A 52 13.34 -20.12 13.11
CA GLY A 52 13.29 -19.56 11.76
C GLY A 52 11.86 -19.48 11.22
N ALA A 53 11.05 -20.53 11.41
CA ALA A 53 9.64 -20.53 11.03
C ALA A 53 8.85 -19.43 11.75
N GLY A 54 9.10 -19.22 13.04
CA GLY A 54 8.51 -18.14 13.82
C GLY A 54 8.86 -16.74 13.30
N GLU A 55 10.12 -16.53 12.88
CA GLU A 55 10.57 -15.27 12.30
C GLU A 55 9.92 -14.97 10.94
N VAL A 56 9.83 -15.99 10.06
CA VAL A 56 9.18 -15.87 8.75
C VAL A 56 7.69 -15.62 8.91
N TRP A 57 7.03 -16.29 9.86
CA TRP A 57 5.62 -16.03 10.17
C TRP A 57 5.37 -14.59 10.66
N ALA A 58 6.24 -14.08 11.55
CA ALA A 58 6.15 -12.70 12.00
C ALA A 58 6.40 -11.70 10.85
N ALA A 59 7.29 -12.01 9.91
CA ALA A 59 7.50 -11.22 8.71
C ALA A 59 6.27 -11.21 7.79
N ALA A 60 5.64 -12.37 7.57
CA ALA A 60 4.40 -12.51 6.80
C ALA A 60 3.27 -11.68 7.41
N GLN A 61 3.12 -11.71 8.74
CA GLN A 61 2.09 -10.92 9.43
C GLN A 61 2.31 -9.41 9.26
N ARG A 62 3.56 -8.93 9.35
CA ARG A 62 3.89 -7.52 9.10
C ARG A 62 3.62 -7.13 7.64
N ALA A 63 3.92 -8.00 6.69
CA ALA A 63 3.67 -7.75 5.28
C ALA A 63 2.16 -7.68 4.98
N ALA A 64 1.35 -8.55 5.58
CA ALA A 64 -0.10 -8.48 5.48
C ALA A 64 -0.66 -7.15 6.00
N GLN A 65 -0.21 -6.70 7.18
CA GLN A 65 -0.61 -5.39 7.72
C GLN A 65 -0.18 -4.23 6.81
N ALA A 66 1.00 -4.30 6.20
CA ALA A 66 1.46 -3.29 5.26
C ALA A 66 0.64 -3.29 3.96
N ALA A 67 0.20 -4.46 3.48
CA ALA A 67 -0.69 -4.58 2.33
C ALA A 67 -2.07 -3.96 2.60
N ASP A 68 -2.64 -4.21 3.77
CA ASP A 68 -3.92 -3.61 4.20
C ASP A 68 -3.80 -2.08 4.27
N ALA A 69 -2.75 -1.55 4.92
CA ALA A 69 -2.51 -0.12 5.00
C ALA A 69 -2.25 0.53 3.62
N ALA A 70 -1.60 -0.17 2.69
CA ALA A 70 -1.41 0.31 1.33
C ALA A 70 -2.72 0.31 0.54
N ARG A 71 -3.59 -0.67 0.77
CA ARG A 71 -4.94 -0.72 0.19
C ARG A 71 -5.80 0.43 0.68
N GLU A 72 -5.76 0.74 1.97
CA GLU A 72 -6.47 1.90 2.55
C GLU A 72 -6.02 3.21 1.87
N ARG A 73 -4.70 3.45 1.76
CA ARG A 73 -4.17 4.62 1.06
C ARG A 73 -4.57 4.68 -0.41
N ALA A 74 -4.60 3.54 -1.10
CA ALA A 74 -5.08 3.48 -2.49
C ALA A 74 -6.57 3.81 -2.63
N THR A 75 -7.40 3.44 -1.63
CA THR A 75 -8.80 3.84 -1.56
C THR A 75 -8.95 5.34 -1.31
N GLU A 76 -8.21 5.89 -0.33
CA GLU A 76 -8.23 7.33 -0.03
C GLU A 76 -7.82 8.16 -1.26
N ALA A 77 -6.75 7.77 -1.95
CA ALA A 77 -6.32 8.44 -3.18
C ALA A 77 -7.41 8.38 -4.27
N ALA A 78 -8.14 7.26 -4.38
CA ALA A 78 -9.23 7.12 -5.34
C ALA A 78 -10.40 8.07 -5.03
N ASP A 79 -10.73 8.24 -3.75
CA ASP A 79 -11.74 9.18 -3.30
C ASP A 79 -11.31 10.63 -3.55
N GLU A 80 -10.04 10.97 -3.33
CA GLU A 80 -9.48 12.29 -3.65
C GLU A 80 -9.57 12.59 -5.15
N ARG A 81 -9.23 11.61 -6.00
CA ARG A 81 -9.40 11.74 -7.45
C ARG A 81 -10.86 12.00 -7.81
N ASP A 82 -11.81 11.27 -7.22
CA ASP A 82 -13.22 11.44 -7.53
C ASP A 82 -13.76 12.80 -7.10
N GLN A 83 -13.31 13.31 -5.95
CA GLN A 83 -13.61 14.68 -5.53
C GLN A 83 -13.00 15.71 -6.50
N ALA A 84 -11.74 15.54 -6.89
CA ALA A 84 -11.07 16.44 -7.83
C ALA A 84 -11.74 16.42 -9.21
N GLU A 85 -12.19 15.25 -9.67
CA GLU A 85 -12.96 15.11 -10.91
C GLU A 85 -14.29 15.85 -10.83
N GLN A 86 -15.06 15.63 -9.75
CA GLN A 86 -16.33 16.33 -9.53
C GLN A 86 -16.13 17.85 -9.52
N HIS A 87 -15.10 18.35 -8.84
CA HIS A 87 -14.77 19.78 -8.83
C HIS A 87 -14.40 20.31 -10.22
N TYR A 88 -13.61 19.56 -10.99
CA TYR A 88 -13.25 19.94 -12.35
C TYR A 88 -14.46 19.96 -13.30
N GLN A 89 -15.33 18.95 -13.22
CA GLN A 89 -16.56 18.92 -14.01
C GLN A 89 -17.51 20.05 -13.62
N GLN A 90 -17.61 20.35 -12.32
CA GLN A 90 -18.40 21.46 -11.82
C GLN A 90 -17.86 22.80 -12.31
N ALA A 91 -16.55 23.05 -12.24
CA ALA A 91 -15.94 24.27 -12.75
C ALA A 91 -16.17 24.44 -14.26
N LYS A 92 -16.05 23.36 -15.04
CA LYS A 92 -16.38 23.38 -16.47
C LYS A 92 -17.85 23.65 -16.73
N TRP A 93 -18.73 23.05 -15.94
CA TRP A 93 -20.16 23.26 -16.06
C TRP A 93 -20.51 24.71 -15.77
N ASP A 94 -20.02 25.26 -14.66
CA ASP A 94 -20.25 26.64 -14.25
C ASP A 94 -19.71 27.63 -15.31
N ALA A 95 -18.55 27.38 -15.89
CA ALA A 95 -18.05 28.21 -16.99
C ALA A 95 -18.91 28.09 -18.27
N TRP A 96 -19.43 26.90 -18.57
CA TRP A 96 -20.29 26.69 -19.74
C TRP A 96 -21.67 27.32 -19.58
N THR A 97 -22.25 27.27 -18.38
CA THR A 97 -23.54 27.90 -18.06
C THR A 97 -23.41 29.40 -17.73
N GLY A 98 -22.18 29.91 -17.66
CA GLY A 98 -21.88 31.26 -17.19
C GLY A 98 -22.02 31.41 -15.67
N PRO A 99 -21.55 32.54 -15.09
CA PRO A 99 -21.79 32.86 -13.69
C PRO A 99 -23.29 32.76 -13.42
N LYS A 100 -23.69 32.10 -12.33
CA LYS A 100 -25.09 31.91 -11.88
C LYS A 100 -25.76 33.25 -11.52
N ASP A 101 -25.88 34.15 -12.48
CA ASP A 101 -26.73 35.32 -12.36
C ASP A 101 -28.09 34.94 -12.97
N GLU A 102 -28.97 34.42 -12.13
CA GLU A 102 -30.36 34.15 -12.51
C GLU A 102 -31.02 35.41 -13.10
N GLY A 103 -30.64 36.60 -12.63
CA GLY A 103 -31.09 37.88 -13.17
C GLY A 103 -30.68 38.08 -14.63
N ARG A 104 -29.43 37.76 -14.97
CA ARG A 104 -28.91 37.79 -16.34
C ARG A 104 -29.67 36.85 -17.26
N THR A 105 -29.84 35.59 -16.84
CA THR A 105 -30.57 34.58 -17.61
C THR A 105 -32.03 35.00 -17.87
N LEU A 106 -32.68 35.62 -16.88
CA LEU A 106 -34.03 36.16 -17.03
C LEU A 106 -34.09 37.34 -18.01
N VAL A 107 -33.10 38.24 -17.97
CA VAL A 107 -33.00 39.37 -18.91
C VAL A 107 -32.78 38.88 -20.34
N GLU A 108 -31.88 37.91 -20.55
CA GLU A 108 -31.62 37.31 -21.86
C GLU A 108 -32.87 36.63 -22.42
N ARG A 109 -33.57 35.86 -21.58
CA ARG A 109 -34.81 35.19 -21.98
C ARG A 109 -35.91 36.19 -22.34
N ALA A 110 -36.11 37.23 -21.52
CA ALA A 110 -37.09 38.27 -21.77
C ALA A 110 -36.77 39.08 -23.02
N ALA A 111 -35.50 39.42 -23.25
CA ALA A 111 -35.05 40.14 -24.44
C ALA A 111 -35.26 39.30 -25.71
N LEU A 112 -34.94 38.00 -25.68
CA LEU A 112 -35.18 37.11 -26.81
C LEU A 112 -36.67 36.97 -27.13
N GLU A 113 -37.52 36.91 -26.12
CA GLU A 113 -38.97 36.83 -26.27
C GLU A 113 -39.56 38.13 -26.84
N ALA A 114 -39.12 39.29 -26.35
CA ALA A 114 -39.49 40.59 -26.89
C ALA A 114 -39.06 40.74 -28.37
N TYR A 115 -37.87 40.23 -28.74
CA TYR A 115 -37.42 40.22 -30.13
C TYR A 115 -38.32 39.35 -31.01
N ARG A 116 -38.68 38.14 -30.56
CA ARG A 116 -39.57 37.23 -31.31
C ARG A 116 -40.95 37.82 -31.55
N ARG A 117 -41.46 38.65 -30.62
CA ARG A 117 -42.73 39.39 -30.79
C ARG A 117 -42.59 40.64 -31.66
N GLY A 118 -41.36 41.06 -31.98
CA GLY A 118 -41.08 42.29 -32.72
C GLY A 118 -41.10 43.55 -31.85
N ASP A 119 -41.13 43.43 -30.53
CA ASP A 119 -41.16 44.55 -29.58
C ASP A 119 -39.81 45.29 -29.52
N ILE A 120 -38.72 44.61 -29.86
CA ILE A 120 -37.36 45.17 -29.94
C ILE A 120 -36.69 44.79 -31.26
N SER A 121 -35.80 45.66 -31.73
CA SER A 121 -34.96 45.43 -32.91
C SER A 121 -33.74 44.54 -32.60
N VAL A 122 -33.13 43.96 -33.63
CA VAL A 122 -31.86 43.22 -33.53
C VAL A 122 -30.75 44.07 -32.88
N ASP A 123 -30.67 45.36 -33.20
CA ASP A 123 -29.66 46.27 -32.61
C ASP A 123 -29.91 46.54 -31.12
N GLN A 124 -31.16 46.52 -30.67
CA GLN A 124 -31.50 46.59 -29.25
C GLN A 124 -31.18 45.27 -28.54
N LEU A 125 -31.48 44.13 -29.16
CA LEU A 125 -31.10 42.82 -28.66
C LEU A 125 -29.58 42.69 -28.50
N ASN A 126 -28.80 43.09 -29.51
CA ASN A 126 -27.33 43.07 -29.47
C ASN A 126 -26.76 43.99 -28.38
N ARG A 127 -27.38 45.16 -28.14
CA ARG A 127 -27.00 46.04 -27.03
C ARG A 127 -27.26 45.41 -25.67
N ILE A 128 -28.40 44.76 -25.49
CA ILE A 128 -28.71 44.02 -24.27
C ILE A 128 -27.67 42.91 -24.07
N TRP A 129 -27.39 42.12 -25.11
CA TRP A 129 -26.38 41.07 -25.07
C TRP A 129 -24.97 41.57 -24.73
N ALA A 130 -24.60 42.75 -25.23
CA ALA A 130 -23.31 43.37 -24.90
C ALA A 130 -23.23 43.79 -23.42
N HIS A 131 -24.35 44.19 -22.80
CA HIS A 131 -24.40 44.56 -21.38
C HIS A 131 -24.60 43.35 -20.47
N THR A 132 -25.18 42.28 -20.99
CA THR A 132 -25.30 40.99 -20.32
C THR A 132 -24.18 40.03 -20.73
N ARG A 133 -23.02 40.47 -21.24
CA ARG A 133 -21.86 39.57 -21.39
C ARG A 133 -21.00 39.59 -20.12
N PRO A 134 -20.52 38.43 -19.61
CA PRO A 134 -19.60 38.42 -18.48
C PRO A 134 -18.43 39.37 -18.75
N GLY A 135 -18.01 40.10 -17.72
CA GLY A 135 -16.84 40.97 -17.84
C GLY A 135 -15.59 40.15 -18.18
N GLU A 136 -14.60 40.74 -18.83
CA GLU A 136 -13.34 40.04 -19.17
C GLU A 136 -12.66 39.45 -17.93
N ALA A 137 -12.71 40.17 -16.80
CA ALA A 137 -12.22 39.70 -15.51
C ALA A 137 -13.00 38.48 -14.95
N GLU A 138 -14.30 38.40 -15.18
CA GLU A 138 -15.11 37.23 -14.76
C GLU A 138 -14.75 36.00 -15.60
N ILE A 139 -14.49 36.19 -16.90
CA ILE A 139 -14.05 35.12 -17.80
C ILE A 139 -12.66 34.62 -17.39
N GLU A 140 -11.72 35.53 -17.14
CA GLU A 140 -10.36 35.18 -16.72
C GLU A 140 -10.37 34.41 -15.39
N GLN A 141 -11.22 34.81 -14.44
CA GLN A 141 -11.39 34.09 -13.18
C GLN A 141 -11.92 32.66 -13.40
N LEU A 142 -12.95 32.48 -14.25
CA LEU A 142 -13.49 31.15 -14.56
C LEU A 142 -12.45 30.25 -15.24
N ASP A 143 -11.67 30.80 -16.18
CA ASP A 143 -10.59 30.08 -16.86
C ASP A 143 -9.50 29.66 -15.86
N GLN A 144 -9.16 30.53 -14.90
CA GLN A 144 -8.22 30.20 -13.83
C GLN A 144 -8.75 29.10 -12.91
N GLU A 145 -10.02 29.18 -12.49
CA GLU A 145 -10.66 28.15 -11.65
C GLU A 145 -10.68 26.77 -12.34
N ILE A 146 -10.97 26.74 -13.65
CA ILE A 146 -10.89 25.51 -14.45
C ILE A 146 -9.45 24.99 -14.51
N ALA A 147 -8.47 25.86 -14.76
CA ALA A 147 -7.08 25.46 -14.85
C ALA A 147 -6.56 24.85 -13.54
N GLU A 148 -6.89 25.47 -12.41
CA GLU A 148 -6.54 24.99 -11.07
C GLU A 148 -7.24 23.66 -10.74
N ALA A 149 -8.53 23.52 -11.07
CA ALA A 149 -9.26 22.27 -10.86
C ALA A 149 -8.71 21.14 -11.74
N LYS A 150 -8.33 21.44 -12.98
CA LYS A 150 -7.69 20.49 -13.89
C LYS A 150 -6.33 20.02 -13.37
N LEU A 151 -5.52 20.94 -12.84
CA LEU A 151 -4.22 20.61 -12.27
C LEU A 151 -4.38 19.66 -11.07
N ARG A 152 -5.28 19.99 -10.14
CA ARG A 152 -5.60 19.13 -8.99
C ARG A 152 -6.09 17.74 -9.39
N TYR A 153 -6.95 17.67 -10.41
CA TYR A 153 -7.40 16.38 -10.95
C TYR A 153 -6.24 15.57 -11.56
N ALA A 154 -5.35 16.22 -12.30
CA ALA A 154 -4.19 15.54 -12.89
C ALA A 154 -3.21 15.03 -11.81
N GLU A 155 -2.98 15.80 -10.75
CA GLU A 155 -2.17 15.39 -9.60
C GLU A 155 -2.80 14.20 -8.88
N ALA A 156 -4.09 14.25 -8.58
CA ALA A 156 -4.82 13.14 -7.95
C ALA A 156 -4.80 11.86 -8.82
N LEU A 157 -4.90 12.01 -10.14
CA LEU A 157 -4.84 10.88 -11.07
C LEU A 157 -3.45 10.21 -11.05
N ALA A 158 -2.37 10.99 -10.93
CA ALA A 158 -1.03 10.45 -10.75
C ALA A 158 -0.90 9.73 -9.40
N GLY A 159 -1.38 10.36 -8.31
CA GLY A 159 -1.35 9.78 -6.96
C GLY A 159 -2.06 8.44 -6.85
N VAL A 160 -3.24 8.28 -7.47
CA VAL A 160 -3.97 7.00 -7.50
C VAL A 160 -3.16 5.89 -8.18
N VAL A 161 -2.46 6.19 -9.27
CA VAL A 161 -1.65 5.19 -9.98
C VAL A 161 -0.49 4.72 -9.12
N GLU A 162 0.18 5.65 -8.43
CA GLU A 162 1.29 5.35 -7.53
C GLU A 162 0.83 4.50 -6.34
N GLU A 163 -0.25 4.91 -5.65
CA GLU A 163 -0.75 4.20 -4.48
C GLU A 163 -1.32 2.82 -4.85
N ARG A 164 -2.01 2.69 -5.98
CA ARG A 164 -2.49 1.39 -6.46
C ARG A 164 -1.34 0.44 -6.79
N ARG A 165 -0.26 0.97 -7.37
CA ARG A 165 0.95 0.18 -7.63
C ARG A 165 1.62 -0.25 -6.32
N ALA A 166 1.73 0.64 -5.34
CA ALA A 166 2.28 0.33 -4.03
C ALA A 166 1.44 -0.74 -3.30
N ALA A 167 0.11 -0.62 -3.32
CA ALA A 167 -0.81 -1.61 -2.77
C ALA A 167 -0.62 -2.98 -3.42
N HIS A 168 -0.52 -3.04 -4.75
CA HIS A 168 -0.30 -4.30 -5.46
C HIS A 168 1.05 -4.95 -5.10
N VAL A 169 2.12 -4.16 -4.99
CA VAL A 169 3.43 -4.68 -4.58
C VAL A 169 3.40 -5.21 -3.15
N ALA A 170 2.73 -4.50 -2.24
CA ALA A 170 2.59 -4.94 -0.85
C ALA A 170 1.75 -6.22 -0.72
N GLU A 171 0.66 -6.34 -1.49
CA GLU A 171 -0.17 -7.54 -1.57
C GLU A 171 0.65 -8.76 -2.05
N VAL A 172 1.37 -8.63 -3.17
CA VAL A 172 2.22 -9.71 -3.68
C VAL A 172 3.32 -10.08 -2.67
N ALA A 173 3.94 -9.10 -2.01
CA ALA A 173 4.93 -9.37 -0.98
C ALA A 173 4.33 -10.13 0.23
N ALA A 174 3.12 -9.77 0.64
CA ALA A 174 2.40 -10.47 1.71
C ALA A 174 2.06 -11.91 1.31
N GLU A 175 1.60 -12.14 0.08
CA GLU A 175 1.32 -13.47 -0.45
C GLU A 175 2.57 -14.36 -0.48
N VAL A 176 3.69 -13.82 -0.99
CA VAL A 176 4.97 -14.55 -1.05
C VAL A 176 5.46 -14.92 0.34
N LEU A 177 5.46 -13.96 1.29
CA LEU A 177 5.90 -14.24 2.66
C LEU A 177 4.96 -15.21 3.39
N ALA A 178 3.65 -15.18 3.10
CA ALA A 178 2.72 -16.15 3.65
C ALA A 178 2.96 -17.57 3.12
N GLU A 179 3.37 -17.71 1.85
CA GLU A 179 3.80 -18.99 1.29
C GLU A 179 5.10 -19.48 1.94
N GLU A 180 6.10 -18.60 2.06
CA GLU A 180 7.38 -18.91 2.72
C GLU A 180 7.18 -19.33 4.18
N ALA A 181 6.30 -18.65 4.92
CA ALA A 181 5.97 -19.03 6.30
C ALA A 181 5.38 -20.44 6.38
N ARG A 182 4.52 -20.82 5.41
CA ARG A 182 3.92 -22.16 5.36
C ARG A 182 4.94 -23.24 5.04
N ILE A 183 5.89 -22.94 4.14
CA ILE A 183 6.99 -23.84 3.81
C ILE A 183 7.89 -24.03 5.04
N ALA A 184 8.31 -22.94 5.69
CA ALA A 184 9.16 -22.99 6.87
C ALA A 184 8.50 -23.74 8.05
N GLU A 185 7.19 -23.55 8.26
CA GLU A 185 6.43 -24.33 9.24
C GLU A 185 6.42 -25.82 8.89
N SER A 186 6.19 -26.16 7.62
CA SER A 186 6.18 -27.55 7.16
C SER A 186 7.55 -28.22 7.34
N GLU A 187 8.64 -27.50 7.07
CA GLU A 187 10.01 -27.96 7.29
C GLU A 187 10.32 -28.16 8.77
N ALA A 188 9.94 -27.22 9.64
CA ALA A 188 10.12 -27.34 11.08
C ALA A 188 9.34 -28.55 11.65
N VAL A 189 8.10 -28.76 11.20
CA VAL A 189 7.29 -29.93 11.59
C VAL A 189 7.92 -31.24 11.10
N ALA A 190 8.41 -31.29 9.87
CA ALA A 190 9.10 -32.47 9.34
C ALA A 190 10.37 -32.79 10.14
N ALA A 191 11.20 -31.79 10.42
CA ALA A 191 12.41 -31.95 11.23
C ALA A 191 12.10 -32.45 12.65
N ARG A 192 11.01 -31.96 13.27
CA ARG A 192 10.54 -32.45 14.56
C ARG A 192 10.15 -33.92 14.52
N ILE A 193 9.37 -34.33 13.52
CA ILE A 193 8.95 -35.73 13.34
C ILE A 193 10.16 -36.65 13.15
N GLU A 194 11.14 -36.23 12.33
CA GLU A 194 12.38 -36.99 12.10
C GLU A 194 13.22 -37.12 13.38
N ALA A 195 13.36 -36.03 14.15
CA ALA A 195 14.07 -36.05 15.42
C ALA A 195 13.38 -36.97 16.46
N GLU A 196 12.06 -36.93 16.55
CA GLU A 196 11.28 -37.83 17.41
C GLU A 196 11.45 -39.31 17.00
N ALA A 197 11.43 -39.61 15.70
CA ALA A 197 11.66 -40.96 15.18
C ALA A 197 13.08 -41.47 15.48
N ALA A 198 14.10 -40.63 15.31
CA ALA A 198 15.49 -40.95 15.63
C ALA A 198 15.71 -41.18 17.14
N ALA A 199 15.06 -40.37 17.99
CA ALA A 199 15.07 -40.56 19.44
C ALA A 199 14.38 -41.88 19.86
N GLY A 200 13.24 -42.20 19.24
CA GLY A 200 12.50 -43.45 19.48
C GLY A 200 13.30 -44.71 19.11
N LEU A 201 14.09 -44.67 18.03
CA LEU A 201 14.98 -45.76 17.62
C LEU A 201 16.21 -45.89 18.53
N SER A 202 16.78 -44.78 19.00
CA SER A 202 17.94 -44.77 19.90
C SER A 202 17.61 -45.36 21.28
N GLY A 203 16.38 -45.16 21.77
CA GLY A 203 15.88 -45.78 23.00
C GLY A 203 15.67 -47.29 22.92
N LEU A 204 15.49 -47.86 21.72
CA LEU A 204 15.36 -49.31 21.51
C LEU A 204 16.73 -50.02 21.42
N LEU A 205 17.77 -49.33 20.98
CA LEU A 205 19.14 -49.87 20.92
C LEU A 205 19.86 -49.86 22.28
N HIS A 206 19.42 -49.01 23.23
CA HIS A 206 19.91 -48.96 24.61
C HIS A 206 19.05 -49.76 25.60
N GLY A 207 18.40 -50.84 25.14
CA GLY A 207 17.63 -51.76 26.00
C GLY A 207 18.46 -52.29 27.21
N PRO A 208 17.80 -52.80 28.27
CA PRO A 208 18.37 -52.99 29.62
C PRO A 208 19.48 -54.05 29.64
N GLY A 209 20.69 -53.67 29.23
CA GLY A 209 21.83 -54.57 29.04
C GLY A 209 22.99 -54.34 29.99
N ASP A 210 23.18 -53.14 30.53
CA ASP A 210 24.32 -52.85 31.41
C ASP A 210 23.94 -52.95 32.89
N ALA A 211 23.66 -54.17 33.34
CA ALA A 211 23.84 -54.50 34.74
C ALA A 211 25.34 -54.75 34.98
N PRO A 212 26.05 -53.94 35.78
CA PRO A 212 27.44 -54.23 36.11
C PRO A 212 27.49 -55.54 36.90
N GLY A 213 28.17 -56.53 36.32
CA GLY A 213 28.37 -57.83 36.96
C GLY A 213 28.98 -57.67 38.37
N PRO A 214 28.57 -58.48 39.36
CA PRO A 214 29.05 -58.35 40.72
C PRO A 214 30.57 -58.53 40.76
N SER A 215 31.26 -57.47 41.16
CA SER A 215 32.69 -57.49 41.41
C SER A 215 32.98 -58.53 42.48
N ALA A 216 33.65 -59.61 42.09
CA ALA A 216 34.18 -60.61 43.02
C ALA A 216 35.10 -59.90 44.02
N ARG A 217 34.69 -59.85 45.29
CA ARG A 217 35.59 -59.52 46.40
C ARG A 217 36.14 -60.82 47.00
N VAL A 218 37.43 -60.75 47.27
CA VAL A 218 38.34 -61.71 47.91
C VAL A 218 37.77 -62.30 49.19
#